data_AF-A0AAD8QMX5-F1
#
_entry.id   AF-A0AAD8QMX5-F1
#
_cell.length_a   1.000
_cell.length_b   1.000
_cell.length_c   1.000
_cell.angle_alpha   90.00
_cell.angle_beta   90.00
_cell.angle_gamma   90.00
#
_symmetry.space_group_name_H-M   'P 1'
#
loop_
_entity.id
_entity.type
_entity.pdbx_description
1 polymer ?
#
loop_
_entity_poly.entity_id
_entity_poly.type
_entity_poly.pdbx_seq_one_letter_code
_entity_poly.pdbx_strand_id
1 'polypeptide(L)'
;MVILLLLLLSGLTPFLAAADEFCDNLKVLAATLPENTSSSPVHFAAASFGQAPNVAYTLALCRGDILNDTACGECVASLFQIFLNVAPCYKAVSYYGDCIFVYSANDILAPSNNTGGTIPSRGFGRSFHPRPKLCPPGEISYKNSLRHHRSLGLLVPTPIRLERYQRSG
;
A
#
# COMPACT_ATOMS: atom_id res chain seq x y z
N MET A 1 4.80 -11.97 50.17
CA MET A 1 5.94 -11.71 49.27
C MET A 1 5.68 -12.12 47.81
N VAL A 2 4.89 -13.18 47.55
CA VAL A 2 4.55 -13.62 46.18
C VAL A 2 3.68 -12.63 45.40
N ILE A 3 2.76 -11.93 46.07
CA ILE A 3 1.87 -10.93 45.44
C ILE A 3 2.66 -9.71 44.94
N LEU A 4 3.71 -9.31 45.67
CA LEU A 4 4.57 -8.19 45.27
C LEU A 4 5.40 -8.55 44.02
N LEU A 5 5.81 -9.83 43.89
CA LEU A 5 6.50 -10.34 42.70
C LEU A 5 5.58 -10.33 41.45
N LEU A 6 4.30 -10.71 41.59
CA LEU A 6 3.33 -10.69 40.49
C LEU A 6 2.99 -9.27 40.00
N LEU A 7 2.98 -8.30 40.92
CA LEU A 7 2.76 -6.88 40.58
C LEU A 7 3.98 -6.24 39.90
N LEU A 8 5.20 -6.68 40.26
CA LEU A 8 6.43 -6.23 39.59
C LEU A 8 6.60 -6.84 38.19
N LEU A 9 6.13 -8.08 37.98
CA LEU A 9 6.11 -8.75 36.67
C LEU A 9 5.10 -8.16 35.68
N SER A 10 4.02 -7.54 36.17
CA SER A 10 3.01 -6.88 35.32
C SER A 10 3.39 -5.45 34.93
N GLY A 11 4.28 -4.80 35.69
CA GLY A 11 4.83 -3.46 35.38
C GLY A 11 6.02 -3.45 34.42
N LEU A 12 6.49 -4.63 33.98
CA LEU A 12 7.66 -4.78 33.11
C LEU A 12 7.33 -5.33 31.72
N THR A 13 6.08 -5.18 31.28
CA THR A 13 5.85 -5.12 29.84
C THR A 13 6.37 -3.76 29.40
N PRO A 14 7.55 -3.65 28.75
CA PRO A 14 7.73 -2.49 27.91
C PRO A 14 6.48 -2.45 27.03
N PHE A 15 5.86 -1.28 26.92
CA PHE A 15 5.04 -0.95 25.76
C PHE A 15 5.93 -1.37 24.59
N LEU A 16 5.73 -2.58 24.07
CA LEU A 16 6.33 -3.01 22.83
C LEU A 16 5.73 -1.99 21.90
N ALA A 17 6.49 -0.94 21.60
CA ALA A 17 6.21 -0.03 20.51
C ALA A 17 5.79 -0.96 19.40
N ALA A 18 4.49 -0.93 19.06
CA ALA A 18 3.84 -1.99 18.30
C ALA A 18 4.85 -2.45 17.24
N ALA A 19 5.41 -3.65 17.40
CA ALA A 19 6.18 -4.25 16.33
C ALA A 19 5.30 -4.05 15.09
N ASP A 20 5.84 -3.54 13.99
CA ASP A 20 5.07 -2.95 12.90
C ASP A 20 4.23 -4.03 12.18
N GLU A 21 3.17 -4.45 12.85
CA GLU A 21 2.38 -5.66 12.59
C GLU A 21 1.63 -5.47 11.28
N PHE A 22 1.36 -4.22 10.92
CA PHE A 22 0.92 -3.83 9.58
C PHE A 22 1.93 -4.21 8.48
N CYS A 23 3.22 -3.95 8.67
CA CYS A 23 4.25 -4.31 7.71
C CYS A 23 4.38 -5.83 7.59
N ASP A 24 4.28 -6.55 8.71
CA ASP A 24 4.27 -8.01 8.69
C ASP A 24 3.03 -8.57 7.99
N ASN A 25 1.86 -7.95 8.20
CA ASN A 25 0.63 -8.28 7.48
C ASN A 25 0.78 -8.02 5.96
N LEU A 26 1.48 -6.96 5.56
CA LEU A 26 1.81 -6.73 4.15
C LEU A 26 2.76 -7.78 3.57
N LYS A 27 3.68 -8.36 4.34
CA LYS A 27 4.53 -9.47 3.86
C LYS A 27 3.72 -10.73 3.57
N VAL A 28 2.69 -11.01 4.37
CA VAL A 28 1.76 -12.12 4.09
C VAL A 28 0.99 -11.88 2.79
N LEU A 29 0.52 -10.65 2.58
CA LEU A 29 -0.13 -10.26 1.33
C LEU A 29 0.83 -10.31 0.14
N ALA A 30 2.10 -9.94 0.32
CA ALA A 30 3.13 -10.01 -0.71
C ALA A 30 3.40 -11.42 -1.21
N ALA A 31 3.19 -12.44 -0.36
CA ALA A 31 3.37 -13.84 -0.73
C ALA A 31 2.22 -14.42 -1.56
N THR A 32 1.04 -13.79 -1.56
CA THR A 32 -0.18 -14.37 -2.16
C THR A 32 -0.78 -13.51 -3.27
N LEU A 33 -0.73 -12.17 -3.14
CA LEU A 33 -1.34 -11.26 -4.11
C LEU A 33 -0.76 -11.37 -5.53
N PRO A 34 0.56 -11.56 -5.75
CA PRO A 34 1.11 -11.74 -7.09
C PRO A 34 0.48 -12.92 -7.84
N GLU A 35 0.43 -14.09 -7.19
CA GLU A 35 -0.15 -15.31 -7.78
C GLU A 35 -1.67 -15.16 -8.03
N ASN A 36 -2.38 -14.54 -7.09
CA ASN A 36 -3.81 -14.25 -7.25
C ASN A 36 -4.08 -13.31 -8.43
N THR A 37 -3.17 -12.35 -8.67
CA THR A 37 -3.29 -11.41 -9.79
C THR A 37 -3.00 -12.13 -11.11
N SER A 38 -1.94 -12.93 -11.19
CA SER A 38 -1.59 -13.73 -12.37
C SER A 38 -2.66 -14.75 -12.75
N SER A 39 -3.27 -15.41 -11.76
CA SER A 39 -4.25 -16.48 -11.99
C SER A 39 -5.66 -15.95 -12.27
N SER A 40 -5.87 -14.64 -12.12
CA SER A 40 -7.16 -14.00 -12.33
C SER A 40 -7.40 -13.76 -13.82
N PRO A 41 -8.56 -14.17 -14.39
CA PRO A 41 -8.88 -13.92 -15.81
C PRO A 41 -8.92 -12.45 -16.21
N VAL A 42 -9.01 -11.55 -15.22
CA VAL A 42 -9.05 -10.09 -15.39
C VAL A 42 -7.82 -9.41 -14.82
N HIS A 43 -6.78 -10.18 -14.44
CA HIS A 43 -5.55 -9.71 -13.83
C HIS A 43 -5.74 -8.77 -12.64
N PHE A 44 -6.79 -9.03 -11.87
CA PHE A 44 -7.18 -8.27 -10.70
C PHE A 44 -7.18 -9.17 -9.47
N ALA A 45 -6.61 -8.68 -8.37
CA ALA A 45 -6.76 -9.26 -7.06
C ALA A 45 -6.88 -8.18 -5.99
N ALA A 46 -7.68 -8.47 -4.96
CA ALA A 46 -7.78 -7.67 -3.76
C ALA A 46 -7.74 -8.59 -2.54
N ALA A 47 -7.08 -8.15 -1.47
CA ALA A 47 -6.94 -8.94 -0.26
C ALA A 47 -6.75 -8.04 0.96
N SER A 48 -7.06 -8.61 2.12
CA SER A 48 -6.74 -8.01 3.41
C SER A 48 -6.18 -9.05 4.37
N PHE A 49 -5.29 -8.64 5.27
CA PHE A 49 -4.72 -9.52 6.27
C PHE A 49 -4.52 -8.81 7.61
N GLY A 50 -4.66 -9.56 8.71
CA GLY A 50 -4.57 -9.04 10.07
C GLY A 50 -5.90 -8.57 10.66
N GLN A 51 -5.83 -7.91 11.81
CA GLN A 51 -6.99 -7.37 12.53
C GLN A 51 -6.73 -5.93 12.96
N ALA A 52 -7.79 -5.16 13.21
CA ALA A 52 -7.67 -3.80 13.72
C ALA A 52 -6.86 -3.76 15.03
N PRO A 53 -5.95 -2.78 15.22
CA PRO A 53 -5.72 -1.61 14.37
C PRO A 53 -4.68 -1.81 13.25
N ASN A 54 -4.14 -3.02 13.07
CA ASN A 54 -3.00 -3.32 12.19
C ASN A 54 -3.37 -4.08 10.91
N VAL A 55 -4.65 -4.15 10.56
CA VAL A 55 -5.11 -4.74 9.30
C VAL A 55 -4.50 -4.01 8.09
N ALA A 56 -4.07 -4.78 7.10
CA ALA A 56 -3.58 -4.29 5.83
C ALA A 56 -4.56 -4.64 4.72
N TYR A 57 -4.83 -3.68 3.84
CA TYR A 57 -5.68 -3.85 2.66
C TYR A 57 -4.85 -3.59 1.41
N THR A 58 -5.03 -4.39 0.38
CA THR A 58 -4.32 -4.24 -0.90
C THR A 58 -5.19 -4.62 -2.08
N LEU A 59 -4.90 -4.00 -3.22
CA LEU A 59 -5.39 -4.42 -4.52
C LEU A 59 -4.30 -4.23 -5.57
N ALA A 60 -4.36 -5.07 -6.60
CA ALA A 60 -3.53 -4.96 -7.79
C ALA A 60 -4.37 -5.20 -9.05
N LEU A 61 -4.03 -4.50 -10.12
CA LEU A 61 -4.62 -4.66 -11.44
C LEU A 61 -3.54 -4.48 -12.51
N CYS A 62 -3.34 -5.46 -13.38
CA CYS A 62 -2.43 -5.27 -14.51
C CYS A 62 -3.11 -4.50 -15.64
N ARG A 63 -2.32 -3.73 -16.40
CA ARG A 63 -2.82 -3.00 -17.57
C ARG A 63 -3.31 -4.02 -18.60
N GLY A 64 -4.44 -3.75 -19.25
CA GLY A 64 -5.13 -4.74 -20.11
C GLY A 64 -4.37 -5.16 -21.37
N ASP A 65 -3.24 -4.54 -21.69
CA ASP A 65 -2.33 -4.94 -22.77
C ASP A 65 -1.20 -5.88 -22.28
N ILE A 66 -1.10 -6.13 -20.97
CA ILE A 66 -0.26 -7.20 -20.42
C ILE A 66 -1.00 -8.52 -20.58
N LEU A 67 -0.68 -9.23 -21.66
CA LEU A 67 -1.26 -10.55 -21.99
C LEU A 67 -0.54 -11.72 -21.29
N ASN A 68 0.53 -11.44 -20.53
CA ASN A 68 1.34 -12.44 -19.88
C ASN A 68 1.04 -12.46 -18.37
N ASP A 69 0.30 -13.47 -17.94
CA ASP A 69 -0.08 -13.73 -16.55
C ASP A 69 1.12 -13.67 -15.59
N THR A 70 2.24 -14.27 -15.98
CA THR A 70 3.47 -14.29 -15.16
C THR A 70 4.06 -12.88 -15.02
N ALA A 71 4.15 -12.13 -16.13
CA ALA A 71 4.68 -10.76 -16.10
C ALA A 71 3.82 -9.84 -15.21
N CYS A 72 2.51 -10.07 -15.18
CA CYS A 72 1.60 -9.37 -14.29
C CYS A 72 1.93 -9.62 -12.80
N GLY A 73 2.11 -10.88 -12.40
CA GLY A 73 2.50 -11.23 -11.03
C GLY A 73 3.88 -10.70 -10.66
N GLU A 74 4.85 -10.78 -11.57
CA GLU A 74 6.21 -10.25 -11.37
C GLU A 74 6.21 -8.74 -11.12
N CYS A 75 5.34 -7.98 -11.80
CA CYS A 75 5.17 -6.55 -11.55
C CYS A 75 4.71 -6.27 -10.11
N VAL A 76 3.67 -6.98 -9.67
CA VAL A 76 3.13 -6.84 -8.30
C VAL A 76 4.16 -7.24 -7.25
N ALA A 77 4.84 -8.38 -7.44
CA ALA A 77 5.89 -8.87 -6.55
C ALA A 77 7.05 -7.88 -6.43
N SER A 78 7.48 -7.29 -7.55
CA SER A 78 8.55 -6.29 -7.57
C SER A 78 8.19 -5.03 -6.78
N LEU A 79 6.93 -4.57 -6.86
CA LEU A 79 6.48 -3.42 -6.09
C LEU A 79 6.45 -3.71 -4.59
N PHE A 80 6.00 -4.90 -4.16
CA PHE A 80 6.13 -5.31 -2.77
C PHE A 80 7.60 -5.30 -2.30
N GLN A 81 8.53 -5.84 -3.09
CA GLN A 81 9.95 -5.81 -2.76
C GLN A 81 10.48 -4.38 -2.62
N ILE A 82 10.09 -3.46 -3.51
CA ILE A 82 10.52 -2.06 -3.43
C ILE A 82 9.98 -1.42 -2.14
N PHE A 83 8.68 -1.56 -1.85
CA PHE A 83 8.05 -0.82 -0.75
C PHE A 83 8.25 -1.42 0.63
N LEU A 84 8.42 -2.74 0.75
CA LEU A 84 8.68 -3.39 2.04
C LEU A 84 10.14 -3.25 2.48
N ASN A 85 11.05 -2.90 1.57
CA ASN A 85 12.45 -2.62 1.89
C ASN A 85 12.72 -1.17 2.31
N VAL A 86 11.70 -0.29 2.29
CA VAL A 86 11.84 1.10 2.75
C VAL A 86 11.51 1.22 4.24
N ALA A 87 12.36 1.96 4.96
CA ALA A 87 12.13 2.33 6.35
C ALA A 87 11.88 3.85 6.49
N PRO A 88 10.88 4.29 7.28
CA PRO A 88 9.86 3.48 7.96
C PRO A 88 8.84 2.89 6.98
N CYS A 89 8.16 1.78 7.35
CA CYS A 89 7.09 1.21 6.55
C CYS A 89 5.98 2.24 6.34
N TYR A 90 5.65 2.51 5.08
CA TYR A 90 4.55 3.40 4.76
C TYR A 90 3.21 2.74 5.07
N LYS A 91 2.24 3.51 5.56
CA LYS A 91 0.89 3.00 5.87
C LYS A 91 -0.06 3.07 4.68
N ALA A 92 0.34 3.72 3.60
CA ALA A 92 -0.35 3.69 2.34
C ALA A 92 0.63 3.95 1.19
N VAL A 93 0.50 3.18 0.12
CA VAL A 93 1.21 3.37 -1.15
C VAL A 93 0.24 3.15 -2.30
N SER A 94 0.40 3.94 -3.34
CA SER A 94 -0.22 3.71 -4.63
C SER A 94 0.81 3.90 -5.74
N TYR A 95 0.83 2.98 -6.69
CA TYR A 95 1.66 3.01 -7.88
C TYR A 95 0.79 2.78 -9.12
N TYR A 96 1.07 3.56 -10.16
CA TYR A 96 0.39 3.48 -11.45
C TYR A 96 1.45 3.39 -12.55
N GLY A 97 1.58 2.24 -13.18
CA GLY A 97 2.54 2.00 -14.27
C GLY A 97 2.06 0.84 -15.16
N ASP A 98 2.92 -0.15 -15.34
CA ASP A 98 2.59 -1.38 -16.07
C ASP A 98 1.58 -2.23 -15.28
N CYS A 99 1.65 -2.19 -13.95
CA CYS A 99 0.58 -2.62 -13.07
C CYS A 99 0.14 -1.45 -12.16
N ILE A 100 -1.11 -1.51 -11.75
CA ILE A 100 -1.69 -0.70 -10.69
C ILE A 100 -1.52 -1.49 -9.40
N PHE A 101 -0.99 -0.85 -8.37
CA PHE A 101 -0.74 -1.47 -7.08
C PHE A 101 -1.07 -0.49 -5.98
N VAL A 102 -1.89 -0.90 -5.02
CA VAL A 102 -2.27 -0.06 -3.88
C VAL A 102 -2.26 -0.90 -2.61
N TYR A 103 -1.74 -0.34 -1.53
CA TYR A 103 -2.02 -0.84 -0.18
C TYR A 103 -2.33 0.30 0.78
N SER A 104 -3.08 0.00 1.84
CA SER A 104 -3.38 0.95 2.91
C SER A 104 -3.71 0.26 4.24
N ALA A 105 -3.47 0.98 5.33
CA ALA A 105 -4.03 0.67 6.66
C ALA A 105 -5.51 1.07 6.77
N ASN A 106 -6.00 1.93 5.88
CA ASN A 106 -7.43 2.21 5.77
C ASN A 106 -8.10 1.18 4.87
N ASP A 107 -9.37 0.87 5.14
CA ASP A 107 -10.14 -0.04 4.31
C ASP A 107 -10.42 0.58 2.93
N ILE A 108 -9.62 0.17 1.94
CA ILE A 108 -9.76 0.55 0.53
C ILE A 108 -10.67 -0.41 -0.26
N LEU A 109 -11.15 -1.48 0.38
CA LEU A 109 -12.03 -2.48 -0.22
C LEU A 109 -13.49 -2.22 0.11
N ALA A 110 -13.76 -1.41 1.14
CA ALA A 110 -15.09 -0.95 1.50
C ALA A 110 -15.78 -0.24 0.32
N PRO A 111 -17.06 -0.54 0.04
CA PRO A 111 -17.84 0.20 -0.95
C PRO A 111 -17.85 1.69 -0.62
N SER A 112 -17.67 2.52 -1.65
CA SER A 112 -17.93 3.95 -1.50
C SER A 112 -19.41 4.13 -1.21
N ASN A 113 -19.76 4.66 -0.04
CA ASN A 113 -21.15 5.00 0.28
C ASN A 113 -21.57 6.23 -0.54
N ASN A 114 -21.99 6.02 -1.77
CA ASN A 114 -22.61 7.02 -2.63
C ASN A 114 -24.13 7.01 -2.44
N THR A 115 -24.61 7.02 -1.18
CA THR A 115 -26.01 7.39 -0.93
C THR A 115 -26.20 8.78 -1.54
N GLY A 116 -27.11 8.90 -2.51
CA GLY A 116 -27.47 10.13 -3.21
C GLY A 116 -28.16 11.15 -2.30
N GLY A 117 -27.61 11.40 -1.11
CA GLY A 117 -27.82 12.64 -0.41
C GLY A 117 -27.18 13.75 -1.23
N THR A 118 -27.90 14.86 -1.40
CA THR A 118 -27.32 16.13 -1.83
C THR A 118 -26.03 16.34 -1.06
N ILE A 119 -24.90 16.12 -1.72
CA ILE A 119 -23.60 16.46 -1.21
C ILE A 119 -23.65 17.99 -1.05
N PRO A 120 -23.61 18.57 0.16
CA PRO A 120 -23.08 19.91 0.24
C PRO A 120 -21.63 19.73 -0.19
N SER A 121 -21.31 20.21 -1.39
CA SER A 121 -19.98 20.13 -2.00
C SER A 121 -18.93 20.79 -1.10
N ARG A 122 -18.54 20.10 -0.03
CA ARG A 122 -17.37 20.33 0.80
C ARG A 122 -16.54 19.04 0.71
N GLY A 123 -15.75 18.79 -0.34
CA GLY A 123 -15.37 19.63 -1.46
C GLY A 123 -15.02 18.74 -2.65
N PHE A 124 -16.03 18.46 -3.48
CA PHE A 124 -15.85 17.93 -4.83
C PHE A 124 -16.56 18.82 -5.88
N GLY A 125 -16.68 20.12 -5.57
CA GLY A 125 -17.26 21.12 -6.46
C GLY A 125 -16.74 22.50 -6.07
N ARG A 126 -16.07 23.17 -7.01
CA ARG A 126 -15.42 24.50 -6.90
C ARG A 126 -14.05 24.56 -6.22
N SER A 127 -13.22 23.58 -6.52
CA SER A 127 -11.87 23.92 -6.95
C SER A 127 -11.61 23.10 -8.19
N PHE A 128 -11.61 23.75 -9.36
CA PHE A 128 -10.75 23.29 -10.45
C PHE A 128 -9.31 23.49 -9.95
N HIS A 129 -8.88 22.69 -8.96
CA HIS A 129 -7.52 22.27 -8.95
C HIS A 129 -7.39 21.39 -10.19
N PRO A 130 -6.37 21.62 -11.03
CA PRO A 130 -6.11 20.72 -12.15
C PRO A 130 -6.15 19.31 -11.56
N ARG A 131 -6.82 18.38 -12.27
CA ARG A 131 -7.01 16.96 -11.88
C ARG A 131 -5.88 16.55 -10.93
N PRO A 132 -6.12 15.95 -9.74
CA PRO A 132 -5.03 15.45 -8.92
C PRO A 132 -4.13 14.71 -9.89
N LYS A 133 -2.92 15.25 -10.12
CA LYS A 133 -2.12 14.87 -11.28
C LYS A 133 -2.08 13.36 -11.19
N LEU A 134 -2.71 12.69 -12.16
CA LEU A 134 -2.55 11.26 -12.27
C LEU A 134 -1.05 11.11 -12.29
N CYS A 135 -0.50 10.43 -11.29
CA CYS A 135 0.93 10.20 -11.22
C CYS A 135 1.35 9.78 -12.63
N PRO A 136 2.28 10.50 -13.28
CA PRO A 136 2.79 10.06 -14.57
C PRO A 136 3.16 8.57 -14.42
N PRO A 137 2.92 7.76 -15.46
CA PRO A 137 3.19 6.34 -15.38
C PRO A 137 4.61 6.10 -14.86
N GLY A 138 4.72 5.34 -13.77
CA GLY A 138 5.98 5.11 -13.07
C GLY A 138 6.25 6.00 -11.84
N GLU A 139 5.37 6.94 -11.48
CA GLU A 139 5.49 7.72 -10.25
C GLU A 139 4.80 7.05 -9.05
N ILE A 140 5.45 7.12 -7.89
CA ILE A 140 5.07 6.46 -6.65
C ILE A 140 4.47 7.51 -5.71
N SER A 141 3.31 7.20 -5.11
CA SER A 141 2.74 8.01 -4.02
C SER A 141 2.68 7.21 -2.72
N TYR A 142 3.14 7.80 -1.61
CA TYR A 142 3.13 7.19 -0.28
C TYR A 142 2.62 8.16 0.80
N LYS A 143 2.02 7.63 1.86
CA LYS A 143 1.53 8.42 3.00
C LYS A 143 1.84 7.72 4.34
N ASN A 144 2.36 8.49 5.29
CA ASN A 144 2.51 8.06 6.69
C ASN A 144 1.32 8.55 7.53
N SER A 145 0.85 7.71 8.44
CA SER A 145 -0.36 7.95 9.23
C SER A 145 -0.27 9.13 10.23
N LEU A 146 0.87 9.84 10.31
CA LEU A 146 1.13 10.78 11.41
C LEU A 146 1.40 12.25 11.09
N ARG A 147 1.40 12.75 9.85
CA ARG A 147 1.40 14.23 9.65
C ARG A 147 0.71 14.68 8.36
N HIS A 148 0.03 15.82 8.49
CA HIS A 148 -0.60 16.62 7.44
C HIS A 148 0.21 16.65 6.14
N HIS A 149 -0.54 16.69 5.01
CA HIS A 149 -0.06 16.96 3.66
C HIS A 149 1.15 17.90 3.66
N ARG A 150 2.34 17.32 3.54
CA ARG A 150 3.52 18.03 3.08
C ARG A 150 3.99 17.25 1.87
N SER A 151 3.81 17.83 0.69
CA SER A 151 4.54 17.43 -0.50
C SER A 151 6.02 17.64 -0.16
N LEU A 152 6.65 16.65 0.46
CA LEU A 152 8.08 16.63 0.73
C LEU A 152 8.75 16.26 -0.58
N GLY A 153 8.90 17.28 -1.45
CA GLY A 153 10.00 17.28 -2.39
C GLY A 153 11.29 17.39 -1.59
N LEU A 154 11.82 16.27 -1.10
CA LEU A 154 13.18 16.19 -0.56
C LEU A 154 13.67 14.75 -0.59
N LEU A 155 14.67 14.55 -1.47
CA LEU A 155 15.63 13.45 -1.56
C LEU A 155 15.04 12.03 -1.45
N VAL A 156 14.46 11.60 -2.57
CA VAL A 156 14.69 10.23 -3.04
C VAL A 156 16.23 10.05 -3.07
N PRO A 157 16.82 9.04 -2.40
CA PRO A 157 18.19 8.67 -2.73
C PRO A 157 18.20 8.38 -4.23
N THR A 158 19.04 9.14 -4.94
CA THR A 158 19.34 9.03 -6.37
C THR A 158 19.04 7.66 -6.97
N PRO A 159 18.49 7.62 -8.19
CA PRO A 159 17.76 6.48 -8.72
C PRO A 159 18.56 5.20 -8.57
N ILE A 160 17.96 4.18 -7.96
CA ILE A 160 18.31 2.81 -8.34
C ILE A 160 17.90 2.72 -9.81
N ARG A 161 18.92 2.92 -10.64
CA ARG A 161 18.91 2.83 -12.08
C ARG A 161 18.13 1.56 -12.47
N LEU A 162 16.88 1.75 -12.90
CA LEU A 162 16.13 0.82 -13.74
C LEU A 162 16.84 0.75 -15.11
N GLU A 163 18.06 0.20 -15.16
CA GLU A 163 18.73 -0.11 -16.44
C GLU A 163 19.05 -1.59 -16.62
N ARG A 164 18.23 -2.49 -16.08
CA ARG A 164 18.26 -3.90 -16.53
C ARG A 164 16.89 -4.58 -16.60
N TYR A 165 15.84 -3.86 -16.97
CA TYR A 165 14.68 -4.48 -17.62
C TYR A 165 14.42 -3.84 -18.99
N GLN A 166 15.49 -3.77 -19.79
CA GLN A 166 15.41 -3.70 -21.25
C GLN A 166 16.45 -4.69 -21.76
N ARG A 167 16.02 -5.94 -22.00
CA ARG A 167 16.71 -6.86 -22.89
C ARG A 167 15.69 -7.32 -23.93
N SER A 168 16.14 -7.27 -25.18
CA SER A 168 15.60 -7.87 -26.41
C SER A 168 14.28 -7.34 -26.98
N GLY A 169 14.45 -6.47 -27.98
CA GLY A 169 13.53 -6.13 -29.05
C GLY A 169 14.30 -5.38 -30.12
#